data_AF-A0A1G2ZKB4-F1
#
_entry.id   AF-A0A1G2ZKB4-F1
#
_cell.length_a   1.000
_cell.length_b   1.000
_cell.length_c   1.000
_cell.angle_alpha   90.00
_cell.angle_beta   90.00
_cell.angle_gamma   90.00
#
_symmetry.space_group_name_H-M   'P 1'
#
loop_
_entity.id
_entity.type
_entity.pdbx_description
1 polymer ?
#
loop_
_entity_poly.entity_id
_entity_poly.type
_entity_poly.pdbx_seq_one_letter_code
_entity_poly.pdbx_strand_id
1 'polypeptide(L)'
;MKQPAGNDTAAGQVATPLAKSELLVDLPQDTCNTSDGMCLLPDGNVIVSVPNFNDLTQQSALWKITPENKAELFLELPNHPETAKPVGPLGVCVAPSGDLYLADYQMEGNRQSRVLRIVVKDGKPADIVTVASGFAVSNAVIVRDGHLYVTDTQVDTTVRPAISGVFRFKLGEEGVDLKTLPMDDPHLIATITCHDAELPLGADGLAFDKQGNLYVSNFADGTVHKLTFEEQGKVATNQIFAKAEFMKCADGLFFDPVKERIYVADSRANAVHAVALDGSVSILAQNRDTDGTDGGMDQPCEVLLRGRELIVSNMDWPVAGCVNQRYDKPCVITAIRLD
;
A
#
# COMPACT_ATOMS: atom_id res chain seq x y z
N MET A 1 -19.88 -58.00 -11.76
CA MET A 1 -20.07 -56.56 -11.48
C MET A 1 -18.74 -55.98 -11.04
N LYS A 2 -18.07 -55.21 -11.91
CA LYS A 2 -16.89 -54.42 -11.56
C LYS A 2 -17.30 -52.95 -11.64
N GLN A 3 -17.13 -52.21 -10.55
CA GLN A 3 -17.31 -50.76 -10.50
C GLN A 3 -16.34 -50.09 -11.50
N PRO A 4 -16.74 -48.99 -12.16
CA PRO A 4 -15.81 -48.19 -12.94
C PRO A 4 -14.94 -47.34 -12.02
N ALA A 5 -13.67 -47.20 -12.39
CA ALA A 5 -12.70 -46.32 -11.75
C ALA A 5 -13.22 -44.87 -11.76
N GLY A 6 -13.22 -44.26 -10.58
CA GLY A 6 -13.52 -42.83 -10.42
C GLY A 6 -12.41 -41.99 -11.04
N ASN A 7 -12.83 -40.93 -11.72
CA ASN A 7 -11.97 -39.85 -12.21
C ASN A 7 -11.17 -39.25 -11.05
N ASP A 8 -9.84 -39.38 -11.09
CA ASP A 8 -8.94 -38.48 -10.40
C ASP A 8 -9.07 -37.09 -11.05
N THR A 9 -9.95 -36.27 -10.50
CA THR A 9 -9.97 -34.84 -10.79
C THR A 9 -8.68 -34.22 -10.27
N ALA A 10 -7.94 -33.60 -11.19
CA ALA A 10 -6.72 -32.86 -10.98
C ALA A 10 -6.73 -32.07 -9.66
N ALA A 11 -5.85 -32.43 -8.74
CA ALA A 11 -5.40 -31.52 -7.71
C ALA A 11 -4.83 -30.29 -8.43
N GLY A 12 -5.47 -29.13 -8.23
CA GLY A 12 -5.01 -27.87 -8.80
C GLY A 12 -3.53 -27.70 -8.51
N GLN A 13 -2.75 -27.40 -9.55
CA GLN A 13 -1.34 -27.06 -9.40
C GLN A 13 -1.26 -25.85 -8.47
N VAL A 14 -0.84 -26.08 -7.22
CA VAL A 14 -0.40 -25.01 -6.33
C VAL A 14 0.89 -24.49 -6.95
N ALA A 15 0.88 -23.24 -7.43
CA ALA A 15 2.07 -22.62 -8.00
C ALA A 15 3.15 -22.57 -6.91
N THR A 16 4.32 -23.14 -7.19
CA THR A 16 5.47 -23.08 -6.29
C THR A 16 6.01 -21.65 -6.27
N PRO A 17 6.28 -21.05 -5.10
CA PRO A 17 6.91 -19.73 -5.01
C PRO A 17 8.21 -19.68 -5.80
N LEU A 18 8.43 -18.60 -6.54
CA LEU A 18 9.60 -18.39 -7.38
C LEU A 18 10.85 -17.97 -6.59
N ALA A 19 10.65 -17.37 -5.42
CA ALA A 19 11.69 -16.83 -4.55
C ALA A 19 11.32 -17.01 -3.06
N LYS A 20 12.29 -16.73 -2.19
CA LYS A 20 12.11 -16.67 -0.73
C LYS A 20 12.37 -15.26 -0.25
N SER A 21 11.65 -14.86 0.80
CA SER A 21 11.97 -13.66 1.57
C SER A 21 13.11 -13.93 2.55
N GLU A 22 13.82 -12.88 2.93
CA GLU A 22 14.84 -12.86 3.98
C GLU A 22 14.69 -11.59 4.82
N LEU A 23 15.18 -11.64 6.06
CA LEU A 23 15.18 -10.47 6.95
C LEU A 23 16.11 -9.40 6.37
N LEU A 24 15.60 -8.17 6.23
CA LEU A 24 16.41 -7.02 5.81
C LEU A 24 16.79 -6.15 6.99
N VAL A 25 15.80 -5.74 7.79
CA VAL A 25 15.96 -4.87 8.95
C VAL A 25 14.98 -5.27 10.06
N ASP A 26 15.48 -5.40 11.28
CA ASP A 26 14.67 -5.43 12.51
C ASP A 26 14.54 -3.98 13.00
N LEU A 27 13.32 -3.42 12.99
CA LEU A 27 13.08 -2.05 13.43
C LEU A 27 13.11 -1.96 14.96
N PRO A 28 13.49 -0.81 15.55
CA PRO A 28 13.59 -0.71 17.01
C PRO A 28 12.25 -0.97 17.72
N GLN A 29 12.14 -2.12 18.39
CA GLN A 29 10.88 -2.65 18.96
C GLN A 29 10.23 -1.78 20.04
N ASP A 30 11.01 -0.92 20.70
CA ASP A 30 10.51 0.01 21.73
C ASP A 30 9.69 1.16 21.11
N THR A 31 9.82 1.37 19.79
CA THR A 31 9.20 2.50 19.06
C THR A 31 8.48 2.09 17.79
N CYS A 32 8.65 0.85 17.34
CA CYS A 32 8.04 0.31 16.12
C CYS A 32 7.33 -1.00 16.44
N ASN A 33 6.02 -1.04 16.21
CA ASN A 33 5.22 -2.25 16.34
C ASN A 33 4.53 -2.67 15.04
N THR A 34 4.33 -1.75 14.09
CA THR A 34 3.89 -2.07 12.72
C THR A 34 4.42 -1.04 11.75
N SER A 35 4.75 -1.47 10.53
CA SER A 35 5.15 -0.62 9.41
C SER A 35 4.14 -0.73 8.28
N ASP A 36 4.08 0.28 7.41
CA ASP A 36 3.18 0.28 6.26
C ASP A 36 3.89 0.75 4.98
N GLY A 37 3.40 1.80 4.31
CA GLY A 37 3.96 2.38 3.10
C GLY A 37 5.46 2.70 3.12
N MET A 38 6.06 2.68 1.93
CA MET A 38 7.48 2.92 1.73
C MET A 38 7.74 3.76 0.49
N CYS A 39 8.81 4.57 0.50
CA CYS A 39 9.31 5.21 -0.71
C CYS A 39 10.83 5.24 -0.79
N LEU A 40 11.36 5.04 -2.01
CA LEU A 40 12.80 5.14 -2.29
C LEU A 40 13.18 6.59 -2.56
N LEU A 41 14.14 7.10 -1.80
CA LEU A 41 14.73 8.42 -2.02
C LEU A 41 15.84 8.36 -3.09
N PRO A 42 16.14 9.48 -3.77
CA PRO A 42 17.19 9.53 -4.80
C PRO A 42 18.60 9.14 -4.34
N ASP A 43 18.88 9.23 -3.04
CA ASP A 43 20.16 8.86 -2.44
C ASP A 43 20.23 7.37 -2.01
N GLY A 44 19.18 6.60 -2.29
CA GLY A 44 19.09 5.17 -1.99
C GLY A 44 18.56 4.84 -0.60
N ASN A 45 18.27 5.85 0.25
CA ASN A 45 17.53 5.62 1.48
C ASN A 45 16.08 5.24 1.19
N VAL A 46 15.46 4.48 2.08
CA VAL A 46 14.04 4.16 2.03
C VAL A 46 13.36 4.81 3.22
N ILE A 47 12.32 5.60 2.98
CA ILE A 47 11.41 6.04 4.04
C ILE A 47 10.36 4.96 4.24
N VAL A 48 10.10 4.64 5.51
CA VAL A 48 9.11 3.67 5.96
C VAL A 48 8.15 4.38 6.90
N SER A 49 6.85 4.30 6.65
CA SER A 49 5.84 4.73 7.61
C SER A 49 5.67 3.67 8.71
N VAL A 50 5.59 4.15 9.95
CA VAL A 50 5.41 3.32 11.14
C VAL A 50 4.19 3.85 11.88
N PRO A 51 2.98 3.35 11.56
CA PRO A 51 1.75 3.85 12.16
C PRO A 51 1.52 3.41 13.59
N ASN A 52 2.15 2.32 14.01
CA ASN A 52 2.04 1.78 15.37
C ASN A 52 0.60 1.39 15.78
N PHE A 53 -0.25 0.94 14.84
CA PHE A 53 -1.64 0.57 15.10
C PHE A 53 -1.82 -0.59 16.10
N ASN A 54 -0.80 -1.42 16.33
CA ASN A 54 -0.87 -2.51 17.31
C ASN A 54 -0.78 -1.98 18.76
N ASP A 55 -0.20 -0.80 18.97
CA ASP A 55 -0.13 -0.09 20.24
C ASP A 55 -0.07 1.44 20.04
N LEU A 56 -1.24 2.07 20.06
CA LEU A 56 -1.41 3.53 19.89
C LEU A 56 -0.85 4.37 21.06
N THR A 57 -0.27 3.75 22.10
CA THR A 57 0.49 4.49 23.11
C THR A 57 1.88 4.89 22.62
N GLN A 58 2.38 4.23 21.55
CA GLN A 58 3.60 4.60 20.87
C GLN A 58 3.31 5.67 19.81
N GLN A 59 4.17 6.69 19.75
CA GLN A 59 4.03 7.74 18.74
C GLN A 59 4.27 7.16 17.35
N SER A 60 3.48 7.57 16.36
CA SER A 60 3.74 7.22 14.97
C SER A 60 4.92 8.03 14.41
N ALA A 61 5.63 7.45 13.44
CA ALA A 61 6.85 8.04 12.92
C ALA A 61 7.10 7.66 11.47
N LEU A 62 8.00 8.41 10.84
CA LEU A 62 8.72 7.98 9.66
C LEU A 62 10.12 7.52 10.07
N TRP A 63 10.50 6.35 9.58
CA TRP A 63 11.83 5.79 9.73
C TRP A 63 12.56 5.80 8.38
N LYS A 64 13.87 5.87 8.43
CA LYS A 64 14.75 5.84 7.27
C LYS A 64 15.63 4.61 7.34
N ILE A 65 15.59 3.77 6.31
CA ILE A 65 16.51 2.65 6.13
C ILE A 65 17.61 3.08 5.16
N THR A 66 18.86 3.07 5.64
CA THR A 66 20.01 3.47 4.81
C THR A 66 20.34 2.43 3.73
N PRO A 67 21.16 2.77 2.72
CA PRO A 67 21.69 1.81 1.75
C PRO A 67 22.40 0.61 2.40
N GLU A 68 22.95 0.79 3.61
CA GLU A 68 23.58 -0.25 4.42
C GLU A 68 22.61 -0.97 5.38
N ASN A 69 21.29 -0.81 5.18
CA ASN A 69 20.24 -1.45 5.96
C ASN A 69 20.23 -1.09 7.44
N LYS A 70 20.54 0.17 7.77
CA LYS A 70 20.39 0.70 9.13
C LYS A 70 19.10 1.49 9.27
N ALA A 71 18.34 1.24 10.34
CA ALA A 71 17.17 2.02 10.69
C ALA A 71 17.57 3.27 11.48
N GLU A 72 17.10 4.43 11.04
CA GLU A 72 17.28 5.73 11.70
C GLU A 72 15.93 6.44 11.78
N LEU A 73 15.59 7.00 12.94
CA LEU A 73 14.40 7.85 13.07
C LEU A 73 14.54 9.06 12.12
N PHE A 74 13.53 9.27 11.27
CA PHE A 74 13.49 10.41 10.36
C PHE A 74 12.64 11.55 10.93
N LEU A 75 11.43 11.22 11.38
CA LEU A 75 10.46 12.19 11.91
C LEU A 75 9.49 11.50 12.87
N GLU A 76 9.38 12.00 14.10
CA GLU A 76 8.19 11.73 14.93
C GLU A 76 7.02 12.59 14.41
N LEU A 77 5.88 11.97 14.17
CA LEU A 77 4.71 12.67 13.64
C LEU A 77 3.90 13.25 14.79
N PRO A 78 3.34 14.47 14.68
CA PRO A 78 2.48 15.02 15.70
C PRO A 78 1.13 14.29 15.73
N ASN A 79 0.34 14.53 16.76
CA ASN A 79 -1.06 14.11 16.75
C ASN A 79 -1.88 14.96 15.77
N HIS A 80 -2.92 14.37 15.21
CA HIS A 80 -3.89 15.06 14.39
C HIS A 80 -4.57 16.19 15.22
N PRO A 81 -4.67 17.42 14.69
CA PRO A 81 -5.09 18.59 15.46
C PRO A 81 -6.54 18.52 15.98
N GLU A 82 -7.44 17.85 15.26
CA GLU A 82 -8.86 17.75 15.64
C GLU A 82 -9.20 16.52 16.49
N THR A 83 -8.77 15.32 16.07
CA THR A 83 -9.03 14.06 16.79
C THR A 83 -8.14 13.87 18.02
N ALA A 84 -7.00 14.60 18.09
CA ALA A 84 -5.94 14.44 19.08
C ALA A 84 -5.29 13.05 19.13
N LYS A 85 -5.56 12.20 18.13
CA LYS A 85 -4.95 10.87 17.96
C LYS A 85 -3.63 10.98 17.20
N PRO A 86 -2.71 10.01 17.33
CA PRO A 86 -1.54 9.94 16.45
C PRO A 86 -1.94 10.02 14.97
N VAL A 87 -1.09 10.63 14.15
CA VAL A 87 -1.18 10.47 12.69
C VAL A 87 -1.11 8.97 12.38
N GLY A 88 -1.93 8.48 11.46
CA GLY A 88 -1.86 7.11 10.97
C GLY A 88 -1.13 7.08 9.63
N PRO A 89 0.21 7.15 9.60
CA PRO A 89 0.98 7.21 8.37
C PRO A 89 0.82 5.91 7.58
N LEU A 90 0.17 5.98 6.42
CA LEU A 90 0.06 4.87 5.48
C LEU A 90 1.03 5.07 4.31
N GLY A 91 0.52 5.17 3.08
CA GLY A 91 1.31 5.45 1.89
C GLY A 91 2.14 6.72 2.02
N VAL A 92 3.38 6.65 1.52
CA VAL A 92 4.33 7.78 1.47
C VAL A 92 4.99 7.83 0.10
N CYS A 93 5.23 9.01 -0.45
CA CYS A 93 5.99 9.17 -1.69
C CYS A 93 6.85 10.43 -1.67
N VAL A 94 7.94 10.42 -2.45
CA VAL A 94 8.80 11.58 -2.66
C VAL A 94 8.39 12.35 -3.90
N ALA A 95 8.26 13.67 -3.79
CA ALA A 95 8.01 14.55 -4.91
C ALA A 95 9.32 15.02 -5.57
N PRO A 96 9.28 15.55 -6.82
CA PRO A 96 10.46 16.11 -7.47
C PRO A 96 11.16 17.24 -6.70
N SER A 97 10.45 17.92 -5.77
CA SER A 97 11.05 18.93 -4.88
C SER A 97 11.96 18.33 -3.81
N GLY A 98 11.85 17.03 -3.53
CA GLY A 98 12.44 16.34 -2.39
C GLY A 98 11.53 16.29 -1.16
N ASP A 99 10.39 17.00 -1.17
CA ASP A 99 9.37 16.88 -0.12
C ASP A 99 8.70 15.50 -0.17
N LEU A 100 8.18 15.07 0.98
CA LEU A 100 7.40 13.85 1.06
C LEU A 100 5.90 14.17 1.12
N TYR A 101 5.09 13.35 0.48
CA TYR A 101 3.65 13.31 0.70
C TYR A 101 3.31 12.06 1.47
N LEU A 102 2.40 12.17 2.43
CA LEU A 102 2.04 11.13 3.38
C LEU A 102 0.52 11.10 3.56
N ALA A 103 -0.09 9.93 3.46
CA ALA A 103 -1.47 9.75 3.89
C ALA A 103 -1.55 9.56 5.40
N ASP A 104 -2.51 10.23 6.02
CA ASP A 104 -2.80 10.21 7.44
C ASP A 104 -4.20 9.63 7.65
N TYR A 105 -4.26 8.33 7.94
CA TYR A 105 -5.48 7.63 8.26
C TYR A 105 -5.88 7.83 9.73
N GLN A 106 -7.10 8.33 9.94
CA GLN A 106 -7.69 8.52 11.26
C GLN A 106 -8.73 7.43 11.54
N MET A 107 -8.32 6.33 12.19
CA MET A 107 -9.14 5.12 12.45
C MET A 107 -10.48 5.38 13.15
N GLU A 108 -10.48 6.25 14.15
CA GLU A 108 -11.69 6.61 14.91
C GLU A 108 -12.40 7.84 14.33
N GLY A 109 -11.94 8.33 13.17
CA GLY A 109 -12.43 9.54 12.53
C GLY A 109 -13.72 9.32 11.73
N ASN A 110 -14.66 10.24 11.90
CA ASN A 110 -15.71 10.51 10.92
C ASN A 110 -15.18 11.38 9.76
N ARG A 111 -14.36 10.78 8.89
CA ARG A 111 -13.70 11.43 7.72
C ARG A 111 -12.66 12.51 8.06
N GLN A 112 -11.92 12.36 9.16
CA GLN A 112 -10.78 13.23 9.49
C GLN A 112 -9.47 12.77 8.86
N SER A 113 -9.47 11.73 8.03
CA SER A 113 -8.25 11.33 7.31
C SER A 113 -7.85 12.43 6.33
N ARG A 114 -6.53 12.59 6.14
CA ARG A 114 -5.96 13.72 5.40
C ARG A 114 -4.67 13.32 4.69
N VAL A 115 -4.20 14.20 3.81
CA VAL A 115 -2.89 14.07 3.16
C VAL A 115 -2.00 15.21 3.62
N LEU A 116 -0.78 14.87 3.99
CA LEU A 116 0.23 15.77 4.50
C LEU A 116 1.36 15.91 3.49
N ARG A 117 1.93 17.10 3.40
CA ARG A 117 3.22 17.38 2.77
C ARG A 117 4.23 17.65 3.87
N ILE A 118 5.26 16.83 3.94
CA ILE A 118 6.41 17.01 4.83
C ILE A 118 7.47 17.76 4.03
N VAL A 119 7.71 19.01 4.40
CA VAL A 119 8.71 19.85 3.76
C VAL A 119 10.10 19.35 4.16
N VAL A 120 10.95 19.06 3.17
CA VAL A 120 12.31 18.55 3.41
C VAL A 120 13.33 19.61 2.99
N LYS A 121 14.23 19.97 3.90
CA LYS A 121 15.34 20.90 3.67
C LYS A 121 16.65 20.23 4.05
N ASP A 122 17.62 20.23 3.15
CA ASP A 122 18.94 19.61 3.36
C ASP A 122 18.86 18.16 3.85
N GLY A 123 17.90 17.40 3.30
CA GLY A 123 17.65 16.00 3.65
C GLY A 123 16.98 15.78 5.02
N LYS A 124 16.44 16.83 5.65
CA LYS A 124 15.78 16.75 6.96
C LYS A 124 14.34 17.30 6.91
N PRO A 125 13.40 16.75 7.68
CA PRO A 125 12.08 17.34 7.85
C PRO A 125 12.18 18.74 8.44
N ALA A 126 11.38 19.66 7.92
CA ALA A 126 11.36 21.07 8.33
C ALA A 126 9.97 21.56 8.73
N ASP A 127 8.92 21.09 8.06
CA ASP A 127 7.53 21.49 8.33
C ASP A 127 6.54 20.42 7.85
N ILE A 128 5.30 20.49 8.34
CA ILE A 128 4.20 19.59 7.94
C ILE A 128 2.99 20.45 7.55
N VAL A 129 2.58 20.35 6.29
CA VAL A 129 1.47 21.11 5.72
C VAL A 129 0.34 20.17 5.35
N THR A 130 -0.91 20.53 5.68
CA THR A 130 -2.08 19.78 5.22
C THR A 130 -2.38 20.12 3.76
N VAL A 131 -2.36 19.10 2.91
CA VAL A 131 -2.64 19.21 1.47
C VAL A 131 -4.14 19.15 1.23
N ALA A 132 -4.77 18.10 1.75
CA ALA A 132 -6.19 17.85 1.61
C ALA A 132 -6.73 17.12 2.85
N SER A 133 -7.94 17.43 3.28
CA SER A 133 -8.67 16.80 4.39
C SER A 133 -10.03 16.26 3.92
N GLY A 134 -10.69 15.42 4.72
CA GLY A 134 -12.05 14.94 4.43
C GLY A 134 -12.13 13.53 3.83
N PHE A 135 -11.01 12.80 3.80
CA PHE A 135 -10.97 11.41 3.36
C PHE A 135 -11.59 10.51 4.42
N ALA A 136 -12.21 9.40 4.01
CA ALA A 136 -12.59 8.36 4.96
C ALA A 136 -11.34 7.58 5.39
N VAL A 137 -10.63 7.00 4.43
CA VAL A 137 -9.37 6.27 4.65
C VAL A 137 -8.39 6.70 3.56
N SER A 138 -7.66 7.81 3.78
CA SER A 138 -6.57 8.19 2.89
C SER A 138 -5.47 7.13 2.99
N ASN A 139 -5.05 6.56 1.86
CA ASN A 139 -4.15 5.41 1.88
C ASN A 139 -2.90 5.61 1.01
N ALA A 140 -2.83 5.10 -0.22
CA ALA A 140 -1.66 5.30 -1.05
C ALA A 140 -1.55 6.74 -1.55
N VAL A 141 -0.31 7.20 -1.73
CA VAL A 141 0.02 8.45 -2.41
C VAL A 141 1.11 8.21 -3.44
N ILE A 142 0.97 8.83 -4.61
CA ILE A 142 2.04 8.82 -5.63
C ILE A 142 2.04 10.13 -6.42
N VAL A 143 3.23 10.61 -6.79
CA VAL A 143 3.40 11.82 -7.59
C VAL A 143 3.77 11.46 -9.02
N ARG A 144 3.06 12.06 -9.99
CA ARG A 144 3.36 11.93 -11.42
C ARG A 144 2.93 13.20 -12.16
N ASP A 145 3.78 13.68 -13.06
CA ASP A 145 3.47 14.73 -14.03
C ASP A 145 2.79 15.97 -13.43
N GLY A 146 3.34 16.48 -12.32
CA GLY A 146 2.85 17.68 -11.65
C GLY A 146 1.60 17.48 -10.79
N HIS A 147 1.18 16.23 -10.56
CA HIS A 147 0.02 15.90 -9.74
C HIS A 147 0.35 14.90 -8.64
N LEU A 148 -0.38 15.00 -7.54
CA LEU A 148 -0.44 14.02 -6.47
C LEU A 148 -1.70 13.18 -6.66
N TYR A 149 -1.57 11.86 -6.61
CA TYR A 149 -2.66 10.90 -6.64
C TYR A 149 -2.80 10.26 -5.27
N VAL A 150 -4.04 10.05 -4.84
CA VAL A 150 -4.38 9.55 -3.49
C VAL A 150 -5.51 8.54 -3.59
N THR A 151 -5.45 7.42 -2.89
CA THR A 151 -6.62 6.56 -2.72
C THR A 151 -7.42 6.92 -1.47
N ASP A 152 -8.75 6.85 -1.59
CA ASP A 152 -9.66 6.75 -0.44
C ASP A 152 -10.27 5.35 -0.46
N THR A 153 -9.86 4.51 0.50
CA THR A 153 -10.24 3.09 0.54
C THR A 153 -11.74 2.90 0.82
N GLN A 154 -12.44 3.91 1.36
CA GLN A 154 -13.81 3.79 1.83
C GLN A 154 -14.68 5.03 1.56
N VAL A 155 -14.67 5.53 0.31
CA VAL A 155 -15.47 6.70 -0.11
C VAL A 155 -16.95 6.61 0.33
N ASP A 156 -17.62 5.47 0.08
CA ASP A 156 -18.98 5.21 0.53
C ASP A 156 -19.20 3.72 0.85
N THR A 157 -19.28 3.40 2.15
CA THR A 157 -19.56 2.06 2.67
C THR A 157 -21.03 1.86 3.06
N THR A 158 -21.91 2.79 2.75
CA THR A 158 -23.36 2.66 2.99
C THR A 158 -24.07 1.91 1.87
N VAL A 159 -23.44 1.84 0.69
CA VAL A 159 -23.91 1.11 -0.48
C VAL A 159 -23.22 -0.26 -0.63
N ARG A 160 -23.82 -1.16 -1.43
CA ARG A 160 -23.26 -2.48 -1.74
C ARG A 160 -23.36 -2.76 -3.25
N PRO A 161 -22.24 -3.03 -3.95
CA PRO A 161 -20.85 -3.03 -3.46
C PRO A 161 -20.42 -1.66 -2.91
N ALA A 162 -19.51 -1.65 -1.94
CA ALA A 162 -18.99 -0.41 -1.36
C ALA A 162 -18.15 0.34 -2.40
N ILE A 163 -17.98 1.66 -2.22
CA ILE A 163 -17.26 2.52 -3.15
C ILE A 163 -15.97 3.01 -2.50
N SER A 164 -14.89 2.92 -3.25
CA SER A 164 -13.58 3.52 -2.99
C SER A 164 -13.20 4.42 -4.18
N GLY A 165 -12.14 5.20 -4.08
CA GLY A 165 -11.82 6.19 -5.11
C GLY A 165 -10.35 6.56 -5.23
N VAL A 166 -10.02 7.13 -6.39
CA VAL A 166 -8.73 7.75 -6.68
C VAL A 166 -8.95 9.24 -6.86
N PHE A 167 -8.23 10.02 -6.07
CA PHE A 167 -8.21 11.47 -6.10
C PHE A 167 -6.94 11.97 -6.78
N ARG A 168 -7.01 13.14 -7.39
CA ARG A 168 -5.87 13.81 -8.02
C ARG A 168 -5.86 15.30 -7.69
N PHE A 169 -4.75 15.77 -7.14
CA PHE A 169 -4.50 17.16 -6.77
C PHE A 169 -3.34 17.72 -7.60
N LYS A 170 -3.35 19.03 -7.88
CA LYS A 170 -2.18 19.65 -8.51
C LYS A 170 -1.08 19.82 -7.46
N LEU A 171 0.17 19.54 -7.81
CA LEU A 171 1.28 19.82 -6.88
C LEU A 171 1.33 21.31 -6.54
N GLY A 172 1.46 21.61 -5.25
CA GLY A 172 1.40 22.96 -4.69
C GLY A 172 0.00 23.43 -4.30
N GLU A 173 -1.03 22.63 -4.57
CA GLU A 173 -2.33 22.79 -3.94
C GLU A 173 -2.25 22.35 -2.47
N GLU A 174 -2.82 23.15 -1.57
CA GLU A 174 -2.76 22.95 -0.12
C GLU A 174 -4.07 23.43 0.53
N GLY A 175 -4.44 22.83 1.67
CA GLY A 175 -5.65 23.21 2.41
C GLY A 175 -6.98 22.87 1.72
N VAL A 176 -7.01 21.86 0.84
CA VAL A 176 -8.26 21.41 0.20
C VAL A 176 -9.14 20.69 1.24
N ASP A 177 -10.42 21.01 1.25
CA ASP A 177 -11.41 20.33 2.09
C ASP A 177 -12.37 19.54 1.19
N LEU A 178 -12.28 18.21 1.25
CA LEU A 178 -13.12 17.33 0.45
C LEU A 178 -14.55 17.31 0.99
N LYS A 179 -15.52 17.26 0.08
CA LYS A 179 -16.94 17.14 0.47
C LYS A 179 -17.20 15.76 1.10
N THR A 180 -18.15 15.70 2.03
CA THR A 180 -18.49 14.51 2.85
C THR A 180 -18.90 13.28 2.02
N LEU A 181 -19.38 13.48 0.79
CA LEU A 181 -19.59 12.46 -0.25
C LEU A 181 -19.01 12.99 -1.57
N PRO A 182 -17.73 12.71 -1.87
CA PRO A 182 -17.01 13.40 -2.94
C PRO A 182 -17.31 12.85 -4.35
N MET A 183 -18.49 12.27 -4.59
CA MET A 183 -18.86 11.78 -5.93
C MET A 183 -18.89 12.90 -6.99
N ASP A 184 -19.17 14.12 -6.54
CA ASP A 184 -19.14 15.34 -7.36
C ASP A 184 -17.89 16.21 -7.09
N ASP A 185 -16.89 15.69 -6.35
CA ASP A 185 -15.66 16.43 -6.09
C ASP A 185 -14.78 16.41 -7.34
N PRO A 186 -14.29 17.58 -7.82
CA PRO A 186 -13.47 17.63 -9.03
C PRO A 186 -12.14 16.88 -8.92
N HIS A 187 -11.68 16.58 -7.70
CA HIS A 187 -10.46 15.80 -7.47
C HIS A 187 -10.70 14.31 -7.60
N LEU A 188 -11.94 13.81 -7.42
CA LEU A 188 -12.24 12.39 -7.61
C LEU A 188 -12.21 12.07 -9.11
N ILE A 189 -11.19 11.34 -9.56
CA ILE A 189 -11.00 11.02 -10.98
C ILE A 189 -11.49 9.63 -11.36
N ALA A 190 -11.64 8.73 -10.39
CA ALA A 190 -12.15 7.38 -10.62
C ALA A 190 -12.71 6.77 -9.34
N THR A 191 -13.68 5.87 -9.50
CA THR A 191 -14.22 5.04 -8.42
C THR A 191 -13.97 3.56 -8.69
N ILE A 192 -13.78 2.78 -7.63
CA ILE A 192 -13.64 1.32 -7.67
C ILE A 192 -14.63 0.71 -6.67
N THR A 193 -15.34 -0.32 -7.10
CA THR A 193 -16.29 -1.04 -6.24
C THR A 193 -15.61 -2.17 -5.49
N CYS A 194 -15.89 -2.29 -4.19
CA CYS A 194 -15.46 -3.40 -3.33
C CYS A 194 -16.65 -4.32 -3.04
N HIS A 195 -16.52 -5.59 -3.39
CA HIS A 195 -17.58 -6.59 -3.25
C HIS A 195 -17.52 -7.39 -1.95
N ASP A 196 -16.39 -7.39 -1.24
CA ASP A 196 -16.30 -7.93 0.12
C ASP A 196 -17.25 -7.17 1.06
N ALA A 197 -18.25 -7.87 1.59
CA ALA A 197 -19.29 -7.30 2.43
C ALA A 197 -18.89 -7.21 3.91
N GLU A 198 -17.93 -8.04 4.34
CA GLU A 198 -17.45 -8.11 5.72
C GLU A 198 -16.36 -7.06 5.96
N LEU A 199 -15.46 -6.92 4.98
CA LEU A 199 -14.33 -6.00 5.04
C LEU A 199 -14.30 -5.13 3.77
N PRO A 200 -15.11 -4.05 3.68
CA PRO A 200 -15.21 -3.23 2.49
C PRO A 200 -13.99 -2.30 2.35
N LEU A 201 -12.80 -2.88 2.18
CA LEU A 201 -11.55 -2.18 1.90
C LEU A 201 -11.30 -2.23 0.39
N GLY A 202 -11.47 -1.08 -0.26
CA GLY A 202 -11.36 -0.94 -1.72
C GLY A 202 -9.98 -0.51 -2.20
N ALA A 203 -9.93 0.57 -2.97
CA ALA A 203 -8.72 1.15 -3.53
C ALA A 203 -7.64 1.35 -2.48
N ASP A 204 -6.45 0.82 -2.74
CA ASP A 204 -5.34 0.79 -1.79
C ASP A 204 -4.06 1.36 -2.42
N GLY A 205 -3.12 0.53 -2.86
CA GLY A 205 -1.87 0.86 -3.55
C GLY A 205 -2.02 1.52 -4.93
N LEU A 206 -0.99 2.28 -5.34
CA LEU A 206 -0.91 2.99 -6.62
C LEU A 206 0.46 2.81 -7.30
N ALA A 207 0.49 2.52 -8.60
CA ALA A 207 1.72 2.63 -9.40
C ALA A 207 1.46 3.04 -10.85
N PHE A 208 2.41 3.76 -11.44
CA PHE A 208 2.37 4.08 -12.87
C PHE A 208 3.30 3.19 -13.68
N ASP A 209 2.85 2.75 -14.85
CA ASP A 209 3.77 2.22 -15.86
C ASP A 209 4.46 3.33 -16.67
N LYS A 210 5.37 2.94 -17.56
CA LYS A 210 6.09 3.87 -18.45
C LYS A 210 5.17 4.60 -19.43
N GLN A 211 4.04 3.99 -19.79
CA GLN A 211 3.08 4.58 -20.72
C GLN A 211 2.12 5.56 -20.02
N GLY A 212 2.22 5.71 -18.70
CA GLY A 212 1.38 6.60 -17.91
C GLY A 212 0.03 5.99 -17.53
N ASN A 213 -0.14 4.67 -17.66
CA ASN A 213 -1.31 4.01 -17.11
C ASN A 213 -1.15 3.89 -15.58
N LEU A 214 -2.23 4.14 -14.86
CA LEU A 214 -2.27 4.03 -13.41
C LEU A 214 -2.85 2.67 -13.01
N TYR A 215 -2.11 1.94 -12.20
CA TYR A 215 -2.55 0.70 -11.59
C TYR A 215 -2.96 0.98 -10.15
N VAL A 216 -4.11 0.44 -9.77
CA VAL A 216 -4.73 0.64 -8.46
C VAL A 216 -5.09 -0.72 -7.92
N SER A 217 -4.58 -1.10 -6.75
CA SER A 217 -5.04 -2.33 -6.11
C SER A 217 -6.38 -2.11 -5.42
N ASN A 218 -7.16 -3.17 -5.32
CA ASN A 218 -8.45 -3.21 -4.64
C ASN A 218 -8.39 -4.33 -3.61
N PHE A 219 -8.16 -3.93 -2.35
CA PHE A 219 -7.68 -4.78 -1.26
C PHE A 219 -8.51 -6.04 -1.11
N ALA A 220 -9.77 -5.91 -0.69
CA ALA A 220 -10.53 -7.05 -0.21
C ALA A 220 -10.97 -7.98 -1.36
N ASP A 221 -11.09 -7.45 -2.57
CA ASP A 221 -11.49 -8.22 -3.75
C ASP A 221 -10.31 -8.96 -4.41
N GLY A 222 -9.06 -8.66 -4.01
CA GLY A 222 -7.85 -9.27 -4.57
C GLY A 222 -7.70 -8.97 -6.06
N THR A 223 -7.95 -7.73 -6.47
CA THR A 223 -7.86 -7.32 -7.87
C THR A 223 -6.95 -6.11 -8.06
N VAL A 224 -6.35 -5.99 -9.25
CA VAL A 224 -5.66 -4.78 -9.69
C VAL A 224 -6.45 -4.18 -10.83
N HIS A 225 -6.78 -2.90 -10.72
CA HIS A 225 -7.40 -2.11 -11.78
C HIS A 225 -6.32 -1.40 -12.61
N LYS A 226 -6.60 -1.21 -13.91
CA LYS A 226 -5.82 -0.36 -14.80
C LYS A 226 -6.66 0.80 -15.28
N LEU A 227 -6.18 2.01 -14.99
CA LEU A 227 -6.72 3.26 -15.46
C LEU A 227 -5.86 3.78 -16.59
N THR A 228 -6.50 4.16 -17.69
CA THR A 228 -5.86 4.86 -18.81
C THR A 228 -6.38 6.29 -18.88
N PHE A 229 -5.64 7.18 -19.53
CA PHE A 229 -5.97 8.60 -19.59
C PHE A 229 -6.09 9.10 -21.03
N GLU A 230 -7.05 9.98 -21.28
CA GLU A 230 -7.15 10.80 -22.49
C GLU A 230 -6.10 11.93 -22.45
N GLU A 231 -6.00 12.71 -23.53
CA GLU A 231 -5.30 13.99 -23.49
C GLU A 231 -5.84 14.85 -22.34
N GLN A 232 -4.97 15.66 -21.71
CA GLN A 232 -5.30 16.48 -20.53
C GLN A 232 -5.57 15.70 -19.24
N GLY A 233 -5.33 14.37 -19.23
CA GLY A 233 -5.30 13.56 -18.01
C GLY A 233 -6.68 13.17 -17.47
N LYS A 234 -7.74 13.24 -18.27
CA LYS A 234 -9.04 12.67 -17.89
C LYS A 234 -8.99 11.15 -17.98
N VAL A 235 -9.59 10.42 -17.05
CA VAL A 235 -9.65 8.95 -17.10
C VAL A 235 -10.48 8.51 -18.31
N ALA A 236 -9.87 7.70 -19.19
CA ALA A 236 -10.49 7.14 -20.39
C ALA A 236 -11.14 5.78 -20.11
N THR A 237 -10.42 4.91 -19.39
CA THR A 237 -10.91 3.57 -19.00
C THR A 237 -10.52 3.27 -17.57
N ASN A 238 -11.34 2.47 -16.89
CA ASN A 238 -11.04 1.82 -15.61
C ASN A 238 -11.55 0.38 -15.70
N GLN A 239 -10.65 -0.60 -15.64
CA GLN A 239 -10.99 -2.01 -15.80
C GLN A 239 -10.17 -2.87 -14.84
N ILE A 240 -10.74 -3.98 -14.36
CA ILE A 240 -9.97 -5.02 -13.69
C ILE A 240 -8.95 -5.56 -14.70
N PHE A 241 -7.68 -5.39 -14.35
CA PHE A 241 -6.53 -5.77 -15.16
C PHE A 241 -5.98 -7.12 -14.76
N ALA A 242 -5.93 -7.42 -13.46
CA ALA A 242 -5.41 -8.68 -12.96
C ALA A 242 -6.25 -9.19 -11.77
N LYS A 243 -6.42 -10.51 -11.74
CA LYS A 243 -7.02 -11.27 -10.64
C LYS A 243 -6.55 -12.72 -10.75
N ALA A 244 -6.30 -13.37 -9.62
CA ALA A 244 -6.04 -14.80 -9.56
C ALA A 244 -6.72 -15.42 -8.33
N GLU A 245 -7.08 -16.70 -8.40
CA GLU A 245 -7.74 -17.38 -7.29
C GLU A 245 -6.89 -17.42 -6.01
N PHE A 246 -5.56 -17.52 -6.16
CA PHE A 246 -4.61 -17.54 -5.05
C PHE A 246 -4.24 -16.16 -4.51
N MET A 247 -4.63 -15.08 -5.19
CA MET A 247 -4.41 -13.70 -4.76
C MET A 247 -5.60 -13.27 -3.87
N LYS A 248 -5.41 -13.29 -2.56
CA LYS A 248 -6.47 -13.18 -1.56
C LYS A 248 -6.79 -11.73 -1.16
N CYS A 249 -5.80 -10.86 -1.28
CA CYS A 249 -5.99 -9.42 -1.34
C CYS A 249 -4.98 -8.78 -2.31
N ALA A 250 -5.12 -7.47 -2.49
CA ALA A 250 -4.21 -6.64 -3.29
C ALA A 250 -3.94 -5.36 -2.51
N ASP A 251 -2.81 -5.30 -1.83
CA ASP A 251 -2.44 -4.17 -0.96
C ASP A 251 -1.53 -3.19 -1.75
N GLY A 252 -0.48 -2.66 -1.15
CA GLY A 252 0.58 -1.91 -1.84
C GLY A 252 1.15 -2.62 -3.08
N LEU A 253 1.49 -1.84 -4.10
CA LEU A 253 1.96 -2.34 -5.39
C LEU A 253 3.02 -1.44 -6.01
N PHE A 254 3.96 -2.06 -6.73
CA PHE A 254 5.07 -1.37 -7.37
C PHE A 254 5.28 -1.83 -8.81
N PHE A 255 5.50 -0.89 -9.72
CA PHE A 255 5.87 -1.20 -11.10
C PHE A 255 7.39 -1.18 -11.29
N ASP A 256 7.97 -2.32 -11.65
CA ASP A 256 9.37 -2.44 -12.08
C ASP A 256 9.50 -1.99 -13.55
N PRO A 257 10.15 -0.83 -13.82
CA PRO A 257 10.30 -0.33 -15.18
C PRO A 257 11.35 -1.11 -15.98
N VAL A 258 12.25 -1.86 -15.35
CA VAL A 258 13.25 -2.64 -16.08
C VAL A 258 12.64 -3.93 -16.61
N LYS A 259 11.91 -4.67 -15.76
CA LYS A 259 11.27 -5.93 -16.13
C LYS A 259 9.86 -5.77 -16.72
N GLU A 260 9.29 -4.57 -16.63
CA GLU A 260 7.91 -4.26 -17.02
C GLU A 260 6.91 -5.22 -16.36
N ARG A 261 6.94 -5.21 -15.02
CA ARG A 261 6.17 -6.11 -14.17
C ARG A 261 5.65 -5.34 -12.97
N ILE A 262 4.47 -5.69 -12.49
CA ILE A 262 3.91 -5.14 -11.26
C ILE A 262 4.10 -6.18 -10.15
N TYR A 263 4.60 -5.75 -9.02
CA TYR A 263 4.64 -6.53 -7.79
C TYR A 263 3.51 -6.07 -6.89
N VAL A 264 2.82 -7.01 -6.26
CA VAL A 264 1.64 -6.74 -5.42
C VAL A 264 1.79 -7.47 -4.11
N ALA A 265 1.65 -6.75 -2.99
CA ALA A 265 1.59 -7.33 -1.66
C ALA A 265 0.20 -7.96 -1.42
N ASP A 266 0.20 -9.14 -0.78
CA ASP A 266 -1.01 -9.86 -0.39
C ASP A 266 -0.92 -10.24 1.09
N SER A 267 -1.34 -9.30 1.94
CA SER A 267 -1.34 -9.41 3.39
C SER A 267 -2.18 -10.59 3.89
N ARG A 268 -3.30 -10.90 3.21
CA ARG A 268 -4.14 -12.04 3.56
C ARG A 268 -3.46 -13.39 3.31
N ALA A 269 -2.56 -13.49 2.35
CA ALA A 269 -1.94 -14.74 1.94
C ALA A 269 -0.45 -14.89 2.33
N ASN A 270 0.12 -13.93 3.07
CA ASN A 270 1.55 -13.81 3.32
C ASN A 270 2.37 -13.99 2.04
N ALA A 271 2.00 -13.24 0.99
CA ALA A 271 2.57 -13.41 -0.33
C ALA A 271 2.92 -12.08 -1.00
N VAL A 272 3.86 -12.16 -1.94
CA VAL A 272 4.07 -11.14 -2.97
C VAL A 272 3.81 -11.79 -4.31
N HIS A 273 2.96 -11.16 -5.12
CA HIS A 273 2.63 -11.61 -6.47
C HIS A 273 3.39 -10.78 -7.51
N ALA A 274 3.66 -11.42 -8.64
CA ALA A 274 4.20 -10.80 -9.83
C ALA A 274 3.15 -10.85 -10.95
N VAL A 275 2.78 -9.67 -11.45
CA VAL A 275 1.78 -9.47 -12.51
C VAL A 275 2.47 -8.98 -13.78
N ALA A 276 2.33 -9.73 -14.87
CA ALA A 276 2.83 -9.34 -16.18
C ALA A 276 1.91 -8.31 -16.85
N LEU A 277 2.40 -7.59 -17.87
CA LEU A 277 1.61 -6.57 -18.57
C LEU A 277 0.44 -7.12 -19.41
N ASP A 278 0.29 -8.44 -19.53
CA ASP A 278 -0.89 -9.11 -20.08
C ASP A 278 -1.96 -9.45 -19.02
N GLY A 279 -1.72 -9.10 -17.75
CA GLY A 279 -2.62 -9.37 -16.63
C GLY A 279 -2.44 -10.73 -15.97
N SER A 280 -1.53 -11.57 -16.46
CA SER A 280 -1.23 -12.87 -15.83
C SER A 280 -0.51 -12.69 -14.49
N VAL A 281 -0.91 -13.49 -13.50
CA VAL A 281 -0.41 -13.41 -12.11
C VAL A 281 0.38 -14.67 -11.76
N SER A 282 1.48 -14.50 -11.04
CA SER A 282 2.32 -15.57 -10.49
C SER A 282 2.71 -15.27 -9.04
N ILE A 283 2.90 -16.31 -8.23
CA ILE A 283 3.37 -16.16 -6.84
C ILE A 283 4.88 -15.97 -6.88
N LEU A 284 5.36 -14.77 -6.51
CA LEU A 284 6.80 -14.53 -6.41
C LEU A 284 7.35 -15.16 -5.14
N ALA A 285 6.77 -14.83 -3.99
CA ALA A 285 7.13 -15.40 -2.69
C ALA A 285 5.86 -15.63 -1.87
N GLN A 286 5.88 -16.66 -1.03
CA GLN A 286 4.80 -16.93 -0.09
C GLN A 286 5.31 -17.76 1.09
N ASN A 287 4.84 -17.45 2.30
CA ASN A 287 5.08 -18.25 3.50
C ASN A 287 3.78 -18.59 4.23
N ARG A 288 3.90 -19.43 5.26
CA ARG A 288 2.81 -19.71 6.22
C ARG A 288 2.79 -18.63 7.30
N ASP A 289 1.99 -18.86 8.33
CA ASP A 289 2.06 -18.12 9.60
C ASP A 289 3.51 -18.05 10.09
N THR A 290 3.94 -16.85 10.48
CA THR A 290 5.31 -16.49 10.90
C THR A 290 5.25 -15.28 11.82
N ASP A 291 6.23 -15.12 12.72
CA ASP A 291 6.43 -13.90 13.52
C ASP A 291 7.45 -12.93 12.88
N GLY A 292 7.92 -13.25 11.67
CA GLY A 292 8.88 -12.45 10.92
C GLY A 292 10.34 -12.54 11.36
N THR A 293 10.66 -13.22 12.47
CA THR A 293 12.03 -13.30 13.02
C THR A 293 13.04 -13.95 12.06
N ASP A 294 12.58 -14.82 11.17
CA ASP A 294 13.38 -15.51 10.16
C ASP A 294 13.36 -14.83 8.79
N GLY A 295 12.70 -13.68 8.66
CA GLY A 295 12.48 -12.99 7.39
C GLY A 295 11.23 -13.45 6.64
N GLY A 296 10.38 -14.29 7.24
CA GLY A 296 9.04 -14.54 6.73
C GLY A 296 8.22 -13.26 6.66
N MET A 297 7.34 -13.16 5.67
CA MET A 297 6.43 -12.02 5.53
C MET A 297 5.22 -12.23 6.43
N ASP A 298 5.05 -11.36 7.43
CA ASP A 298 3.88 -11.33 8.30
C ASP A 298 2.92 -10.23 7.80
N GLN A 299 1.96 -10.63 6.97
CA GLN A 299 1.01 -9.71 6.35
C GLN A 299 1.71 -8.59 5.56
N PRO A 300 2.41 -8.93 4.47
CA PRO A 300 3.07 -7.93 3.64
C PRO A 300 2.03 -6.95 3.08
N CYS A 301 2.26 -5.66 3.26
CA CYS A 301 1.33 -4.60 2.84
C CYS A 301 1.91 -3.66 1.78
N GLU A 302 3.23 -3.55 1.66
CA GLU A 302 3.86 -2.68 0.66
C GLU A 302 5.09 -3.35 0.05
N VAL A 303 5.33 -3.09 -1.23
CA VAL A 303 6.53 -3.53 -1.94
C VAL A 303 7.23 -2.36 -2.61
N LEU A 304 8.56 -2.37 -2.59
CA LEU A 304 9.40 -1.33 -3.20
C LEU A 304 10.65 -1.94 -3.82
N LEU A 305 11.00 -1.56 -5.04
CA LEU A 305 12.25 -2.03 -5.66
C LEU A 305 13.44 -1.14 -5.26
N ARG A 306 14.48 -1.73 -4.67
CA ARG A 306 15.79 -1.10 -4.44
C ARG A 306 16.88 -1.96 -5.08
N GLY A 307 17.38 -1.53 -6.23
CA GLY A 307 18.35 -2.31 -7.02
C GLY A 307 17.71 -3.60 -7.55
N ARG A 308 18.15 -4.76 -7.03
CA ARG A 308 17.57 -6.09 -7.37
C ARG A 308 16.79 -6.72 -6.22
N GLU A 309 16.48 -5.95 -5.20
CA GLU A 309 15.72 -6.41 -4.04
C GLU A 309 14.35 -5.76 -4.05
N LEU A 310 13.30 -6.57 -3.93
CA LEU A 310 12.02 -6.05 -3.46
C LEU A 310 12.09 -5.99 -1.95
N ILE A 311 12.02 -4.79 -1.42
CA ILE A 311 11.81 -4.52 -0.01
C ILE A 311 10.31 -4.66 0.25
N VAL A 312 9.97 -5.33 1.33
CA VAL A 312 8.59 -5.62 1.70
C VAL A 312 8.36 -5.19 3.14
N SER A 313 7.37 -4.31 3.32
CA SER A 313 6.86 -3.91 4.64
C SER A 313 5.80 -4.88 5.10
N ASN A 314 5.77 -5.17 6.40
CA ASN A 314 4.88 -6.15 7.02
C ASN A 314 4.02 -5.43 8.06
N MET A 315 2.70 -5.44 7.85
CA MET A 315 1.80 -4.66 8.68
C MET A 315 1.49 -5.34 10.00
N ASP A 316 1.53 -6.67 10.08
CA ASP A 316 1.19 -7.41 11.31
C ASP A 316 -0.12 -6.87 11.96
N TRP A 317 -1.13 -6.63 11.14
CA TRP A 317 -2.43 -6.09 11.55
C TRP A 317 -3.58 -6.98 11.03
N PRO A 318 -3.84 -8.14 11.69
CA PRO A 318 -4.77 -9.13 11.17
C PRO A 318 -6.19 -8.63 10.98
N VAL A 319 -6.70 -8.84 9.77
CA VAL A 319 -8.10 -8.67 9.38
C VAL A 319 -8.71 -10.01 8.97
N ALA A 320 -10.03 -10.04 8.76
CA ALA A 320 -10.72 -11.24 8.30
C ALA A 320 -10.07 -11.82 7.03
N GLY A 321 -9.71 -13.10 7.08
CA GLY A 321 -9.10 -13.85 5.98
C GLY A 321 -7.57 -13.93 5.98
N CYS A 322 -6.87 -13.28 6.91
CA CYS A 322 -5.40 -13.38 7.01
C CYS A 322 -4.91 -14.77 7.46
N VAL A 323 -3.68 -15.12 7.07
CA VAL A 323 -3.01 -16.33 7.60
C VAL A 323 -2.65 -16.12 9.07
N ASN A 324 -1.94 -15.04 9.39
CA ASN A 324 -1.66 -14.61 10.76
C ASN A 324 -2.94 -14.09 11.42
N GLN A 325 -3.11 -14.40 12.71
CA GLN A 325 -4.36 -14.14 13.48
C GLN A 325 -4.14 -13.31 14.76
N ARG A 326 -2.91 -12.88 15.02
CA ARG A 326 -2.55 -12.07 16.19
C ARG A 326 -1.45 -11.08 15.79
N TYR A 327 -1.19 -10.11 16.65
CA TYR A 327 0.00 -9.28 16.56
C TYR A 327 1.21 -10.07 17.07
N ASP A 328 2.30 -10.00 16.32
CA ASP A 328 3.56 -10.63 16.64
C ASP A 328 4.67 -9.56 16.82
N LYS A 329 5.87 -9.99 17.22
CA LYS A 329 7.07 -9.15 17.31
C LYS A 329 8.23 -9.98 16.80
N PRO A 330 9.23 -9.40 16.11
CA PRO A 330 9.46 -7.97 15.87
C PRO A 330 8.69 -7.34 14.71
N CYS A 331 8.68 -6.00 14.68
CA CYS A 331 8.34 -5.24 13.46
C CYS A 331 9.52 -5.28 12.50
N VAL A 332 9.40 -6.04 11.40
CA VAL A 332 10.49 -6.32 10.48
C VAL A 332 10.20 -5.84 9.06
N ILE A 333 11.26 -5.38 8.40
CA ILE A 333 11.29 -5.20 6.95
C ILE A 333 12.00 -6.41 6.34
N THR A 334 11.41 -6.98 5.30
CA THR A 334 11.94 -8.14 4.60
C THR A 334 12.38 -7.79 3.20
N ALA A 335 13.18 -8.64 2.58
CA ALA A 335 13.62 -8.50 1.21
C ALA A 335 13.41 -9.79 0.42
N ILE A 336 13.07 -9.65 -0.86
CA ILE A 336 13.04 -10.73 -1.84
C ILE A 336 14.05 -10.37 -2.93
N ARG A 337 15.08 -11.20 -3.10
CA ARG A 337 16.05 -11.02 -4.19
C ARG A 337 15.43 -11.43 -5.50
N LEU A 338 15.58 -10.56 -6.50
CA LEU A 338 15.19 -10.82 -7.86
C LEU A 338 16.40 -11.26 -8.68
N ASP A 339 16.21 -12.27 -9.54
CA ASP A 339 17.22 -12.71 -10.52
C ASP A 339 17.63 -11.59 -11.50
#